data_AF-A0A364N9M3-F1
#
_entry.id   AF-A0A364N9M3-F1
#
_cell.length_a   1.000
_cell.length_b   1.000
_cell.length_c   1.000
_cell.angle_alpha   90.00
_cell.angle_beta   90.00
_cell.angle_gamma   90.00
#
_symmetry.space_group_name_H-M   'P 1'
#
loop_
_entity.id
_entity.type
_entity.pdbx_description
1 polymer ?
#
loop_
_entity_poly.entity_id
_entity_poly.type
_entity_poly.pdbx_seq_one_letter_code
_entity_poly.pdbx_strand_id
1 'polypeptide(L)'
;MGGYFSSQKETQFKSDAQRAMEDGTFCVICGGPFDLEGEIYDIDPKDPHFQWLHRLRLLGSVKDVASHVLASDGFLPSNTSDLDCVFLSEPAFFSLTGSGYFHVSEHTDEDDFIVDTLHYEPAHGTLFPLHDACIEISCRVIDRHQSTHKNSDRKPALSILTRLLNGCFTERNERSEFHGTVNDIFDLSFCSPAYGPRSVLALGRLEWWGGAYNRFYTNPIEKVDTATFVKSVLQSSPRSRDEPDFTLVPSSKPQKLECLPRELLDTICSHLPIPSVIALHRTSKALALQIPLDSAFWRNSLGDGSLHPHIWDLDTRCIEQHLPQPNIAPLDPTASWDWKSTAKLLAMKRFPISGCDDRLVDVPNGFWNRCRIWSTIEEALQQQELG
;
A
#
# COMPACT_ATOMS: atom_id res chain seq x y z
N MET A 1 -23.33 -41.18 14.70
CA MET A 1 -22.50 -41.96 13.75
C MET A 1 -22.90 -41.58 12.35
N GLY A 2 -21.93 -41.17 11.53
CA GLY A 2 -22.16 -40.70 10.17
C GLY A 2 -21.15 -39.64 9.78
N GLY A 3 -19.85 -39.98 9.88
CA GLY A 3 -18.76 -39.11 9.45
C GLY A 3 -18.68 -39.11 7.93
N TYR A 4 -18.90 -37.97 7.31
CA TYR A 4 -18.46 -37.70 5.96
C TYR A 4 -17.07 -37.05 6.04
N PHE A 5 -16.05 -37.89 6.12
CA PHE A 5 -14.72 -37.51 5.63
C PHE A 5 -14.84 -37.39 4.11
N SER A 6 -15.19 -36.19 3.63
CA SER A 6 -14.89 -35.83 2.26
C SER A 6 -13.39 -35.67 2.19
N SER A 7 -12.71 -36.66 1.61
CA SER A 7 -11.35 -36.50 1.15
C SER A 7 -11.35 -35.35 0.15
N GLN A 8 -10.87 -34.19 0.59
CA GLN A 8 -10.43 -33.14 -0.31
C GLN A 8 -9.35 -33.76 -1.18
N LYS A 9 -9.74 -34.26 -2.35
CA LYS A 9 -8.82 -34.31 -3.48
C LYS A 9 -8.37 -32.86 -3.66
N GLU A 10 -7.10 -32.60 -3.41
CA GLU A 10 -6.42 -31.41 -3.89
C GLU A 10 -6.65 -31.33 -5.40
N THR A 11 -7.72 -30.66 -5.81
CA THR A 11 -7.95 -30.32 -7.21
C THR A 11 -7.01 -29.18 -7.54
N GLN A 12 -5.80 -29.62 -7.89
CA GLN A 12 -4.74 -29.05 -8.69
C GLN A 12 -5.19 -27.92 -9.64
N PHE A 13 -5.48 -26.75 -9.08
CA PHE A 13 -5.61 -25.49 -9.82
C PHE A 13 -4.64 -24.46 -9.23
N LYS A 14 -3.42 -24.93 -8.97
CA LYS A 14 -2.26 -24.08 -8.75
C LYS A 14 -1.65 -23.59 -10.08
N SER A 15 -2.01 -24.12 -11.25
CA SER A 15 -1.19 -23.97 -12.45
C SER A 15 -1.03 -22.55 -12.96
N ASP A 16 -2.06 -21.70 -12.99
CA ASP A 16 -1.97 -20.50 -13.85
C ASP A 16 -1.41 -19.28 -13.10
N ALA A 17 -1.79 -19.07 -11.83
CA ALA A 17 -1.14 -18.10 -10.96
C ALA A 17 0.31 -18.51 -10.64
N GLN A 18 0.55 -19.81 -10.40
CA GLN A 18 1.90 -20.34 -10.22
C GLN A 18 2.70 -20.23 -11.52
N ARG A 19 2.07 -20.45 -12.69
CA ARG A 19 2.72 -20.27 -14.00
C ARG A 19 3.03 -18.81 -14.28
N ALA A 20 2.13 -17.87 -13.98
CA ALA A 20 2.46 -16.45 -14.06
C ALA A 20 3.66 -16.11 -13.15
N MET A 21 3.76 -16.75 -11.99
CA MET A 21 4.92 -16.59 -11.10
C MET A 21 6.20 -17.24 -11.63
N GLU A 22 6.10 -18.43 -12.21
CA GLU A 22 7.20 -19.16 -12.84
C GLU A 22 7.71 -18.39 -14.07
N ASP A 23 6.79 -17.91 -14.91
CA ASP A 23 7.05 -17.17 -16.15
C ASP A 23 7.36 -15.68 -15.88
N GLY A 24 7.22 -15.21 -14.63
CA GLY A 24 7.54 -13.83 -14.24
C GLY A 24 6.55 -12.77 -14.76
N THR A 25 5.39 -13.18 -15.26
CA THR A 25 4.40 -12.32 -15.94
C THR A 25 3.42 -11.65 -14.97
N PHE A 26 3.92 -11.17 -13.83
CA PHE A 26 3.13 -10.52 -12.78
C PHE A 26 3.88 -9.39 -12.10
N CYS A 27 3.14 -8.44 -11.54
CA CYS A 27 3.72 -7.39 -10.71
C CYS A 27 4.18 -7.97 -9.37
N VAL A 28 5.49 -7.97 -9.12
CA VAL A 28 6.08 -8.55 -7.90
C VAL A 28 5.64 -7.86 -6.60
N ILE A 29 5.00 -6.69 -6.67
CA ILE A 29 4.48 -5.97 -5.49
C ILE A 29 3.02 -6.33 -5.20
N CYS A 30 2.15 -6.29 -6.21
CA CYS A 30 0.71 -6.47 -6.00
C CYS A 30 0.20 -7.87 -6.38
N GLY A 31 0.97 -8.66 -7.12
CA GLY A 31 0.58 -9.98 -7.63
C GLY A 31 -0.39 -9.91 -8.79
N GLY A 32 -0.62 -8.72 -9.36
CA GLY A 32 -1.49 -8.55 -10.53
C GLY A 32 -0.80 -9.11 -11.78
N PRO A 33 -1.50 -9.90 -12.62
CA PRO A 33 -0.97 -10.45 -13.85
C PRO A 33 -0.81 -9.37 -14.93
N PHE A 34 0.11 -9.60 -15.86
CA PHE A 34 0.26 -8.77 -17.06
C PHE A 34 -0.29 -9.44 -18.34
N ASP A 35 -0.56 -10.74 -18.31
CA ASP A 35 -1.17 -11.51 -19.39
C ASP A 35 -2.70 -11.33 -19.45
N LEU A 36 -3.14 -10.08 -19.53
CA LEU A 36 -4.56 -9.70 -19.47
C LEU A 36 -5.33 -10.02 -20.76
N GLU A 37 -4.63 -10.32 -21.86
CA GLU A 37 -5.22 -10.64 -23.17
C GLU A 37 -5.84 -12.05 -23.25
N GLY A 38 -5.61 -12.90 -22.24
CA GLY A 38 -6.13 -14.26 -22.22
C GLY A 38 -7.62 -14.34 -21.85
N GLU A 39 -8.27 -15.43 -22.26
CA GLU A 39 -9.68 -15.76 -21.94
C GLU A 39 -9.95 -15.94 -20.43
N ILE A 40 -8.91 -15.89 -19.58
CA ILE A 40 -8.96 -16.26 -18.16
C ILE A 40 -9.46 -15.09 -17.29
N TYR A 41 -9.07 -13.86 -17.61
CA TYR A 41 -9.33 -12.71 -16.75
C TYR A 41 -10.61 -11.95 -17.13
N ASP A 42 -11.04 -12.00 -18.41
CA ASP A 42 -12.19 -11.25 -18.96
C ASP A 42 -12.26 -9.79 -18.45
N ILE A 43 -11.08 -9.17 -18.32
CA ILE A 43 -10.95 -7.79 -17.86
C ILE A 43 -11.09 -6.90 -19.10
N ASP A 44 -12.15 -6.10 -19.16
CA ASP A 44 -12.32 -5.12 -20.23
C ASP A 44 -11.25 -4.01 -20.08
N PRO A 45 -10.29 -3.89 -21.02
CA PRO A 45 -9.25 -2.85 -20.95
C PRO A 45 -9.84 -1.43 -21.04
N LYS A 46 -11.09 -1.29 -21.49
CA LYS A 46 -11.80 -0.01 -21.55
C LYS A 46 -12.45 0.36 -20.24
N ASP A 47 -12.67 -0.58 -19.31
CA ASP A 47 -13.24 -0.28 -18.00
C ASP A 47 -12.26 0.59 -17.18
N PRO A 48 -12.63 1.83 -16.83
CA PRO A 48 -11.79 2.72 -16.04
C PRO A 48 -11.27 2.12 -14.73
N HIS A 49 -12.00 1.15 -14.13
CA HIS A 49 -11.58 0.49 -12.90
C HIS A 49 -10.31 -0.36 -13.07
N PHE A 50 -10.10 -0.91 -14.27
CA PHE A 50 -9.01 -1.84 -14.57
C PHE A 50 -7.90 -1.23 -15.43
N GLN A 51 -8.10 -0.03 -15.99
CA GLN A 51 -7.11 0.68 -16.82
C GLN A 51 -5.73 0.82 -16.16
N TRP A 52 -5.66 0.87 -14.82
CA TRP A 52 -4.38 0.97 -14.11
C TRP A 52 -3.51 -0.29 -14.26
N LEU A 53 -4.10 -1.46 -14.53
CA LEU A 53 -3.37 -2.72 -14.76
C LEU A 53 -2.56 -2.69 -16.05
N HIS A 54 -2.99 -1.87 -17.04
CA HIS A 54 -2.25 -1.66 -18.28
C HIS A 54 -1.14 -0.62 -18.15
N ARG A 55 -1.01 0.05 -17.00
CA ARG A 55 0.04 1.04 -16.74
C ARG A 55 1.18 0.40 -15.99
N LEU A 56 2.08 -0.24 -16.74
CA LEU A 56 3.26 -0.89 -16.20
C LEU A 56 4.55 -0.25 -16.71
N ARG A 57 5.60 -0.37 -15.90
CA ARG A 57 6.95 0.11 -16.18
C ARG A 57 7.96 -0.90 -15.66
N LEU A 58 9.16 -0.87 -16.24
CA LEU A 58 10.28 -1.68 -15.83
C LEU A 58 11.17 -0.86 -14.90
N LEU A 59 11.41 -1.40 -13.69
CA LEU A 59 12.26 -0.78 -12.68
C LEU A 59 13.51 -1.64 -12.43
N GLY A 60 14.69 -1.04 -12.44
CA GLY A 60 15.92 -1.75 -12.08
C GLY A 60 17.12 -0.81 -11.97
N SER A 61 18.32 -1.38 -12.06
CA SER A 61 19.56 -0.59 -12.11
C SER A 61 19.97 -0.35 -13.56
N VAL A 62 20.46 0.86 -13.86
CA VAL A 62 20.90 1.25 -15.21
C VAL A 62 21.97 0.31 -15.75
N LYS A 63 22.82 -0.23 -14.88
CA LYS A 63 23.93 -1.11 -15.27
C LYS A 63 23.47 -2.49 -15.72
N ASP A 64 22.28 -2.91 -15.30
CA ASP A 64 21.76 -4.25 -15.57
C ASP A 64 20.87 -4.26 -16.81
N VAL A 65 20.37 -3.10 -17.28
CA VAL A 65 19.44 -3.05 -18.43
C VAL A 65 19.96 -3.82 -19.63
N ALA A 66 21.24 -3.65 -19.98
CA ALA A 66 21.85 -4.28 -21.14
C ALA A 66 21.86 -5.81 -21.10
N SER A 67 21.95 -6.43 -19.92
CA SER A 67 21.92 -7.91 -19.78
C SER A 67 20.52 -8.49 -19.94
N HIS A 68 19.48 -7.66 -19.87
CA HIS A 68 18.08 -8.09 -20.01
C HIS A 68 17.50 -7.84 -21.41
N VAL A 69 18.25 -7.19 -22.32
CA VAL A 69 17.76 -6.90 -23.67
C VAL A 69 17.84 -8.14 -24.54
N LEU A 70 16.70 -8.56 -25.09
CA LEU A 70 16.61 -9.66 -26.04
C LEU A 70 16.72 -9.17 -27.48
N ALA A 71 16.06 -8.06 -27.77
CA ALA A 71 16.08 -7.42 -29.08
C ALA A 71 15.91 -5.91 -28.93
N SER A 72 16.61 -5.17 -29.79
CA SER A 72 16.55 -3.72 -29.92
C SER A 72 16.87 -3.41 -31.37
N ASP A 73 15.92 -2.84 -32.11
CA ASP A 73 16.10 -2.46 -33.51
C ASP A 73 16.90 -1.14 -33.66
N GLY A 74 17.90 -0.94 -32.79
CA GLY A 74 18.67 0.30 -32.69
C GLY A 74 18.06 1.34 -31.74
N PHE A 75 16.89 1.04 -31.17
CA PHE A 75 16.22 1.84 -30.16
C PHE A 75 16.77 1.58 -28.76
N LEU A 76 17.13 2.64 -28.05
CA LEU A 76 17.52 2.60 -26.65
C LEU A 76 16.41 3.24 -25.82
N PRO A 77 15.85 2.55 -24.80
CA PRO A 77 14.75 3.07 -24.03
C PRO A 77 15.19 4.30 -23.26
N SER A 78 14.33 5.32 -23.23
CA SER A 78 14.58 6.49 -22.41
C SER A 78 14.51 6.12 -20.93
N ASN A 79 15.54 6.51 -20.17
CA ASN A 79 15.47 6.44 -18.71
C ASN A 79 14.72 7.66 -18.19
N THR A 80 13.53 7.45 -17.66
CA THR A 80 12.68 8.53 -17.12
C THR A 80 12.97 8.87 -15.66
N SER A 81 13.87 8.12 -15.02
CA SER A 81 14.34 8.42 -13.67
C SER A 81 15.44 9.49 -13.75
N ASP A 82 15.33 10.53 -12.93
CA ASP A 82 16.37 11.55 -12.75
C ASP A 82 17.61 11.04 -11.97
N LEU A 83 17.64 9.76 -11.59
CA LEU A 83 18.71 9.15 -10.80
C LEU A 83 19.63 8.30 -11.69
N ASP A 84 20.92 8.65 -11.72
CA ASP A 84 21.95 7.98 -12.54
C ASP A 84 22.08 6.47 -12.33
N CYS A 85 21.69 5.96 -11.15
CA CYS A 85 21.81 4.56 -10.79
C CYS A 85 20.53 3.75 -10.93
N VAL A 86 19.39 4.39 -11.23
CA VAL A 86 18.08 3.74 -11.33
C VAL A 86 17.56 3.89 -12.75
N PHE A 87 17.19 2.76 -13.34
CA PHE A 87 16.45 2.72 -14.59
C PHE A 87 14.97 2.63 -14.30
N LEU A 88 14.20 3.56 -14.89
CA LEU A 88 12.74 3.50 -14.96
C LEU A 88 12.34 3.69 -16.41
N SER A 89 11.92 2.61 -17.06
CA SER A 89 11.54 2.63 -18.48
C SER A 89 10.38 3.57 -18.73
N GLU A 90 10.18 4.01 -19.97
CA GLU A 90 8.87 4.51 -20.45
C GLU A 90 7.74 3.48 -20.22
N PRO A 91 6.45 3.85 -20.42
CA PRO A 91 5.36 2.89 -20.36
C PRO A 91 5.68 1.64 -21.19
N ALA A 92 5.54 0.48 -20.56
CA ALA A 92 5.81 -0.80 -21.16
C ALA A 92 4.49 -1.57 -21.33
N PHE A 93 4.52 -2.64 -22.12
CA PHE A 93 3.42 -3.57 -22.24
C PHE A 93 3.94 -5.01 -22.31
N PHE A 94 3.07 -5.96 -22.04
CA PHE A 94 3.35 -7.38 -22.16
C PHE A 94 2.55 -7.95 -23.33
N SER A 95 3.20 -8.74 -24.20
CA SER A 95 2.52 -9.38 -25.34
C SER A 95 2.68 -10.89 -25.27
N LEU A 96 1.60 -11.59 -24.94
CA LEU A 96 1.56 -13.05 -24.94
C LEU A 96 1.54 -13.63 -26.36
N THR A 97 0.86 -12.94 -27.28
CA THR A 97 0.67 -13.37 -28.67
C THR A 97 1.86 -13.06 -29.58
N GLY A 98 2.73 -12.15 -29.16
CA GLY A 98 3.98 -11.81 -29.84
C GLY A 98 5.16 -12.65 -29.34
N SER A 99 5.86 -12.11 -28.35
CA SER A 99 7.18 -12.61 -27.92
C SER A 99 7.16 -13.37 -26.58
N GLY A 100 6.13 -13.17 -25.76
CA GLY A 100 6.12 -13.64 -24.36
C GLY A 100 7.01 -12.81 -23.43
N TYR A 101 7.40 -11.60 -23.86
CA TYR A 101 8.30 -10.70 -23.12
C TYR A 101 7.69 -9.31 -22.96
N PHE A 102 8.41 -8.43 -22.26
CA PHE A 102 8.02 -7.04 -22.05
C PHE A 102 8.59 -6.16 -23.14
N HIS A 103 7.74 -5.28 -23.67
CA HIS A 103 8.08 -4.32 -24.72
C HIS A 103 8.05 -2.91 -24.15
N VAL A 104 9.05 -2.09 -24.47
CA VAL A 104 9.07 -0.65 -24.24
C VAL A 104 9.03 0.02 -25.61
N SER A 105 7.96 0.76 -25.94
CA SER A 105 7.82 1.41 -27.24
C SER A 105 7.59 2.92 -27.13
N GLU A 106 8.26 3.68 -28.00
CA GLU A 106 8.04 5.12 -28.17
C GLU A 106 7.02 5.34 -29.30
N HIS A 107 5.72 5.12 -29.01
CA HIS A 107 4.57 5.68 -29.74
C HIS A 107 4.51 5.46 -31.27
N THR A 108 5.40 4.65 -31.84
CA THR A 108 5.52 4.32 -33.26
C THR A 108 5.73 2.82 -33.37
N ASP A 109 4.89 2.15 -34.16
CA ASP A 109 4.80 0.68 -34.27
C ASP A 109 6.04 0.01 -34.94
N GLU A 110 7.16 0.71 -35.05
CA GLU A 110 8.33 0.28 -35.84
C GLU A 110 9.60 0.02 -35.02
N ASP A 111 9.71 0.53 -33.78
CA ASP A 111 10.90 0.40 -32.94
C ASP A 111 10.56 -0.27 -31.58
N ASP A 112 10.86 -1.56 -31.44
CA ASP A 112 10.59 -2.34 -30.24
C ASP A 112 11.85 -2.60 -29.40
N PHE A 113 11.77 -2.30 -28.10
CA PHE A 113 12.73 -2.74 -27.10
C PHE A 113 12.19 -3.91 -26.30
N ILE A 114 12.71 -5.11 -26.54
CA ILE A 114 12.21 -6.35 -25.94
C ILE A 114 13.13 -6.79 -24.80
N VAL A 115 12.54 -7.04 -23.63
CA VAL A 115 13.25 -7.26 -22.37
C VAL A 115 12.81 -8.55 -21.68
N ASP A 116 13.79 -9.33 -21.22
CA ASP A 116 13.60 -10.47 -20.30
C ASP A 116 13.67 -9.99 -18.84
N THR A 117 12.50 -9.80 -18.23
CA THR A 117 12.38 -9.31 -16.85
C THR A 117 12.43 -10.47 -15.85
N LEU A 118 12.86 -10.20 -14.61
CA LEU A 118 13.02 -11.23 -13.57
C LEU A 118 14.00 -12.36 -13.95
N HIS A 119 14.76 -12.18 -15.02
CA HIS A 119 15.91 -13.01 -15.33
C HIS A 119 16.96 -12.86 -14.23
N TYR A 120 17.55 -13.97 -13.78
CA TYR A 120 18.61 -13.97 -12.78
C TYR A 120 19.96 -14.33 -13.40
N GLU A 121 20.91 -13.40 -13.28
CA GLU A 121 22.31 -13.64 -13.60
C GLU A 121 23.16 -13.22 -12.39
N PRO A 122 24.02 -14.09 -11.81
CA PRO A 122 24.71 -13.80 -10.53
C PRO A 122 25.56 -12.51 -10.50
N ALA A 123 25.98 -12.01 -11.66
CA ALA A 123 26.78 -10.80 -11.79
C ALA A 123 25.93 -9.52 -11.96
N HIS A 124 24.62 -9.67 -12.15
CA HIS A 124 23.70 -8.59 -12.53
C HIS A 124 22.45 -8.60 -11.64
N GLY A 125 21.87 -7.41 -11.47
CA GLY A 125 20.54 -7.29 -10.88
C GLY A 125 19.46 -7.86 -11.80
N THR A 126 18.20 -7.51 -11.53
CA THR A 126 17.10 -7.79 -12.47
C THR A 126 16.27 -6.55 -12.77
N LEU A 127 15.44 -6.65 -13.81
CA LEU A 127 14.40 -5.67 -14.12
C LEU A 127 13.05 -6.19 -13.62
N PHE A 128 12.37 -5.38 -12.83
CA PHE A 128 11.08 -5.70 -12.21
C PHE A 128 9.95 -5.04 -13.01
N PRO A 129 9.01 -5.83 -13.54
CA PRO A 129 7.81 -5.28 -14.16
C PRO A 129 6.82 -4.90 -13.05
N LEU A 130 6.46 -3.62 -12.98
CA LEU A 130 5.65 -3.06 -11.90
C LEU A 130 4.55 -2.17 -12.45
N HIS A 131 3.37 -2.19 -11.83
CA HIS A 131 2.35 -1.17 -12.09
C HIS A 131 2.78 0.20 -11.53
N ASP A 132 2.47 1.27 -12.24
CA ASP A 132 2.76 2.66 -11.82
C ASP A 132 2.28 2.95 -10.41
N ALA A 133 1.04 2.54 -10.11
CA ALA A 133 0.45 2.72 -8.80
C ALA A 133 1.24 1.97 -7.71
N CYS A 134 1.82 0.81 -8.01
CA CYS A 134 2.65 0.08 -7.06
C CYS A 134 3.95 0.85 -6.78
N ILE A 135 4.59 1.43 -7.80
CA ILE A 135 5.79 2.26 -7.64
C ILE A 135 5.48 3.48 -6.78
N GLU A 136 4.40 4.20 -7.08
CA GLU A 136 3.99 5.40 -6.33
C GLU A 136 3.75 5.07 -4.85
N ILE A 137 2.96 4.04 -4.57
CA ILE A 137 2.64 3.63 -3.19
C ILE A 137 3.91 3.23 -2.45
N SER A 138 4.78 2.45 -3.10
CA SER A 138 6.03 2.00 -2.51
C SER A 138 6.96 3.15 -2.17
N CYS A 139 7.07 4.15 -3.06
CA CYS A 139 7.86 5.35 -2.80
C CYS A 139 7.29 6.12 -1.59
N ARG A 140 5.97 6.28 -1.48
CA ARG A 140 5.32 6.91 -0.32
C ARG A 140 5.61 6.17 0.98
N VAL A 141 5.58 4.83 0.96
CA VAL A 141 5.92 4.00 2.14
C VAL A 141 7.38 4.25 2.56
N ILE A 142 8.30 4.26 1.60
CA ILE A 142 9.73 4.46 1.83
C ILE A 142 10.01 5.88 2.36
N ASP A 143 9.45 6.91 1.74
CA ASP A 143 9.59 8.30 2.19
C ASP A 143 9.07 8.45 3.63
N ARG A 144 7.94 7.78 3.94
CA ARG A 144 7.41 7.75 5.29
C ARG A 144 8.38 7.07 6.25
N HIS A 145 8.90 5.90 5.90
CA HIS A 145 9.86 5.17 6.71
C HIS A 145 11.09 6.05 7.00
N GLN A 146 11.69 6.63 5.97
CA GLN A 146 12.82 7.56 6.12
C GLN A 146 12.49 8.80 6.95
N SER A 147 11.26 9.33 6.88
CA SER A 147 10.85 10.49 7.70
C SER A 147 10.88 10.19 9.21
N THR A 148 10.68 8.92 9.59
CA THR A 148 10.73 8.49 10.99
C THR A 148 12.14 8.22 11.49
N HIS A 149 13.08 7.90 10.60
CA HIS A 149 14.49 7.72 10.95
C HIS A 149 15.25 9.07 10.84
N LYS A 150 15.97 9.45 11.90
CA LYS A 150 16.79 10.69 11.95
C LYS A 150 18.09 10.57 11.14
N ASN A 151 18.05 10.01 9.94
CA ASN A 151 19.23 9.94 9.09
C ASN A 151 19.37 11.21 8.26
N SER A 152 20.55 11.85 8.38
CA SER A 152 20.95 13.04 7.63
C SER A 152 21.24 12.75 6.15
N ASP A 153 21.36 11.47 5.77
CA ASP A 153 21.62 11.03 4.40
C ASP A 153 20.37 10.31 3.83
N ARG A 154 19.33 11.11 3.52
CA ARG A 154 18.11 10.60 2.91
C ARG A 154 18.38 10.26 1.44
N LYS A 155 18.36 8.97 1.12
CA LYS A 155 18.42 8.49 -0.26
C LYS A 155 17.05 8.63 -0.94
N PRO A 156 16.97 8.88 -2.25
CA PRO A 156 15.70 8.90 -2.97
C PRO A 156 14.92 7.58 -2.82
N ALA A 157 13.60 7.67 -2.66
CA ALA A 157 12.74 6.51 -2.42
C ALA A 157 12.84 5.44 -3.53
N LEU A 158 12.89 5.88 -4.80
CA LEU A 158 13.01 4.98 -5.93
C LEU A 158 14.31 4.15 -5.90
N SER A 159 15.43 4.77 -5.47
CA SER A 159 16.71 4.05 -5.29
C SER A 159 16.63 3.01 -4.18
N ILE A 160 15.94 3.32 -3.08
CA ILE A 160 15.70 2.35 -2.01
C ILE A 160 14.79 1.22 -2.50
N LEU A 161 13.74 1.52 -3.27
CA LEU A 161 12.85 0.51 -3.81
C LEU A 161 13.62 -0.46 -4.73
N THR A 162 14.40 0.04 -5.68
CA THR A 162 15.24 -0.80 -6.55
C THR A 162 16.16 -1.70 -5.74
N ARG A 163 16.81 -1.16 -4.70
CA ARG A 163 17.69 -1.93 -3.81
C ARG A 163 16.92 -2.96 -2.99
N LEU A 164 15.74 -2.61 -2.48
CA LEU A 164 14.87 -3.50 -1.72
C LEU A 164 14.47 -4.70 -2.56
N LEU A 165 13.96 -4.45 -3.77
CA LEU A 165 13.53 -5.49 -4.71
C LEU A 165 14.69 -6.41 -5.10
N ASN A 166 15.83 -5.85 -5.51
CA ASN A 166 17.02 -6.65 -5.85
C ASN A 166 17.52 -7.45 -4.63
N GLY A 167 17.57 -6.87 -3.44
CA GLY A 167 17.98 -7.58 -2.23
C GLY A 167 17.09 -8.79 -1.93
N CYS A 168 15.77 -8.61 -1.96
CA CYS A 168 14.81 -9.70 -1.77
C CYS A 168 14.91 -10.76 -2.89
N PHE A 169 15.13 -10.32 -4.13
CA PHE A 169 15.27 -11.21 -5.29
C PHE A 169 16.54 -12.07 -5.21
N THR A 170 17.69 -11.47 -4.89
CA THR A 170 18.95 -12.20 -4.69
C THR A 170 18.85 -13.18 -3.52
N GLU A 171 18.32 -12.76 -2.38
CA GLU A 171 18.13 -13.63 -1.20
C GLU A 171 17.25 -14.85 -1.52
N ARG A 172 16.20 -14.68 -2.32
CA ARG A 172 15.34 -15.78 -2.79
C ARG A 172 16.08 -16.72 -3.73
N ASN A 173 16.82 -16.19 -4.70
CA ASN A 173 17.60 -16.99 -5.65
C ASN A 173 18.71 -17.80 -4.94
N GLU A 174 19.37 -17.23 -3.94
CA GLU A 174 20.41 -17.91 -3.16
C GLU A 174 19.85 -19.03 -2.27
N ARG A 175 18.62 -18.88 -1.77
CA ARG A 175 17.98 -19.87 -0.89
C ARG A 175 17.22 -20.97 -1.62
N SER A 176 16.92 -20.78 -2.91
CA SER A 176 16.03 -21.69 -3.61
C SER A 176 16.75 -22.94 -4.14
N GLU A 177 16.42 -24.10 -3.58
CA GLU A 177 16.77 -25.41 -4.17
C GLU A 177 15.71 -25.88 -5.20
N PHE A 178 14.54 -25.21 -5.30
CA PHE A 178 13.40 -25.62 -6.15
C PHE A 178 12.83 -24.46 -6.97
N HIS A 179 12.74 -24.65 -8.29
CA HIS A 179 12.56 -23.60 -9.32
C HIS A 179 11.19 -22.87 -9.39
N GLY A 180 10.19 -23.16 -8.55
CA GLY A 180 8.81 -22.74 -8.82
C GLY A 180 8.34 -21.38 -8.27
N THR A 181 9.02 -20.78 -7.28
CA THR A 181 8.52 -19.58 -6.57
C THR A 181 9.60 -18.53 -6.32
N VAL A 182 10.70 -18.57 -7.07
CA VAL A 182 11.86 -17.70 -6.86
C VAL A 182 11.50 -16.22 -7.09
N ASN A 183 10.59 -15.96 -8.02
CA ASN A 183 10.07 -14.63 -8.34
C ASN A 183 9.10 -14.10 -7.26
N ASP A 184 8.64 -14.95 -6.34
CA ASP A 184 7.74 -14.56 -5.24
C ASP A 184 8.49 -13.90 -4.08
N ILE A 185 9.09 -12.74 -4.35
CA ILE A 185 10.00 -12.07 -3.41
C ILE A 185 9.32 -11.58 -2.14
N PHE A 186 7.99 -11.48 -2.14
CA PHE A 186 7.18 -11.02 -1.00
C PHE A 186 6.14 -12.05 -0.52
N ASP A 187 6.26 -13.33 -0.87
CA ASP A 187 5.29 -14.38 -0.48
C ASP A 187 3.84 -14.01 -0.82
N LEU A 188 3.62 -13.45 -2.01
CA LEU A 188 2.31 -13.09 -2.54
C LEU A 188 1.39 -14.30 -2.73
N SER A 189 1.95 -15.50 -2.87
CA SER A 189 1.21 -16.77 -2.88
C SER A 189 0.74 -17.22 -1.50
N PHE A 190 1.18 -16.56 -0.42
CA PHE A 190 0.80 -16.92 0.93
C PHE A 190 -0.64 -16.46 1.27
N CYS A 191 -1.40 -17.35 1.92
CA CYS A 191 -2.72 -17.05 2.46
C CYS A 191 -2.69 -17.14 4.00
N SER A 192 -2.99 -16.02 4.66
CA SER A 192 -3.08 -15.95 6.11
C SER A 192 -4.47 -16.40 6.60
N PRO A 193 -4.57 -17.25 7.64
CA PRO A 193 -5.86 -17.55 8.25
C PRO A 193 -6.56 -16.32 8.87
N ALA A 194 -5.80 -15.31 9.30
CA ALA A 194 -6.33 -14.13 9.98
C ALA A 194 -6.71 -13.01 8.99
N TYR A 195 -5.84 -12.77 8.00
CA TYR A 195 -5.95 -11.64 7.08
C TYR A 195 -6.32 -12.06 5.66
N GLY A 196 -6.32 -13.35 5.38
CA GLY A 196 -6.63 -13.90 4.08
C GLY A 196 -5.48 -13.92 3.08
N PRO A 197 -5.83 -14.06 1.79
CA PRO A 197 -4.89 -14.07 0.67
C PRO A 197 -4.10 -12.75 0.57
N ARG A 198 -2.77 -12.85 0.45
CA ARG A 198 -1.89 -11.70 0.24
C ARG A 198 -2.01 -11.12 -1.17
N SER A 199 -2.35 -11.93 -2.16
CA SER A 199 -2.64 -11.50 -3.53
C SER A 199 -3.64 -12.45 -4.18
N VAL A 200 -4.01 -12.13 -5.41
CA VAL A 200 -4.81 -13.01 -6.27
C VAL A 200 -4.13 -14.37 -6.51
N LEU A 201 -2.79 -14.43 -6.41
CA LEU A 201 -1.99 -15.66 -6.55
C LEU A 201 -2.20 -16.65 -5.41
N ALA A 202 -2.68 -16.17 -4.27
CA ALA A 202 -2.97 -16.99 -3.09
C ALA A 202 -4.43 -17.52 -3.06
N LEU A 203 -5.25 -17.19 -4.06
CA LEU A 203 -6.66 -17.59 -4.11
C LEU A 203 -6.85 -19.00 -4.66
N GLY A 204 -7.83 -19.71 -4.12
CA GLY A 204 -8.33 -20.94 -4.69
C GLY A 204 -9.33 -20.70 -5.83
N ARG A 205 -9.59 -21.75 -6.63
CA ARG A 205 -10.54 -21.70 -7.75
C ARG A 205 -11.93 -21.19 -7.33
N LEU A 206 -12.49 -21.66 -6.22
CA LEU A 206 -13.83 -21.24 -5.78
C LEU A 206 -13.93 -19.73 -5.50
N GLU A 207 -12.88 -19.14 -4.93
CA GLU A 207 -12.82 -17.70 -4.64
C GLU A 207 -12.74 -16.89 -5.94
N TRP A 208 -12.04 -17.44 -6.95
CA TRP A 208 -12.01 -16.90 -8.30
C TRP A 208 -13.41 -16.80 -8.90
N TRP A 209 -14.15 -17.90 -8.97
CA TRP A 209 -15.52 -17.90 -9.53
C TRP A 209 -16.51 -17.08 -8.70
N GLY A 210 -16.22 -16.88 -7.41
CA GLY A 210 -17.03 -16.06 -6.51
C GLY A 210 -16.83 -14.55 -6.66
N GLY A 211 -15.95 -14.08 -7.55
CA GLY A 211 -15.69 -12.65 -7.75
C GLY A 211 -14.82 -11.99 -6.66
N ALA A 212 -14.27 -12.78 -5.73
CA ALA A 212 -13.43 -12.26 -4.64
C ALA A 212 -12.09 -11.70 -5.13
N TYR A 213 -11.71 -11.99 -6.38
CA TYR A 213 -10.49 -11.49 -7.02
C TYR A 213 -10.59 -10.00 -7.43
N ASN A 214 -11.80 -9.47 -7.66
CA ASN A 214 -12.02 -8.11 -8.17
C ASN A 214 -11.33 -7.04 -7.31
N ARG A 215 -11.28 -7.24 -5.99
CA ARG A 215 -10.65 -6.30 -5.05
C ARG A 215 -9.13 -6.16 -5.25
N PHE A 216 -8.47 -7.20 -5.78
CA PHE A 216 -7.02 -7.15 -6.08
C PHE A 216 -6.72 -6.35 -7.35
N TYR A 217 -7.70 -6.28 -8.26
CA TYR A 217 -7.64 -5.57 -9.52
C TYR A 217 -8.26 -4.18 -9.48
N THR A 218 -8.84 -3.78 -8.34
CA THR A 218 -9.30 -2.41 -8.15
C THR A 218 -8.11 -1.46 -8.00
N ASN A 219 -8.19 -0.30 -8.65
CA ASN A 219 -7.13 0.69 -8.65
C ASN A 219 -6.80 1.17 -7.21
N PRO A 220 -5.56 0.94 -6.71
CA PRO A 220 -5.22 1.26 -5.33
C PRO A 220 -5.00 2.77 -5.08
N ILE A 221 -4.90 3.58 -6.14
CA ILE A 221 -4.82 5.05 -6.03
C ILE A 221 -6.16 5.74 -6.30
N GLU A 222 -7.22 4.97 -6.54
CA GLU A 222 -8.57 5.51 -6.69
C GLU A 222 -9.06 6.11 -5.39
N LYS A 223 -9.56 7.35 -5.49
CA LYS A 223 -10.06 8.14 -4.35
C LYS A 223 -11.54 7.93 -4.09
N VAL A 224 -12.23 7.27 -5.02
CA VAL A 224 -13.67 7.05 -4.98
C VAL A 224 -14.00 6.22 -3.72
N ASP A 225 -15.11 6.57 -3.08
CA ASP A 225 -15.67 5.91 -1.91
C ASP A 225 -14.88 5.92 -0.59
N THR A 226 -13.60 6.31 -0.56
CA THR A 226 -12.85 6.39 0.72
C THR A 226 -13.50 7.40 1.68
N ALA A 227 -13.90 8.58 1.18
CA ALA A 227 -14.61 9.57 2.00
C ALA A 227 -16.00 9.07 2.47
N THR A 228 -16.74 8.42 1.58
CA THR A 228 -18.05 7.82 1.89
C THR A 228 -17.93 6.72 2.94
N PHE A 229 -16.91 5.88 2.84
CA PHE A 229 -16.61 4.84 3.80
C PHE A 229 -16.23 5.42 5.17
N VAL A 230 -15.31 6.38 5.24
CA VAL A 230 -14.93 7.03 6.50
C VAL A 230 -16.14 7.73 7.14
N LYS A 231 -17.02 8.34 6.33
CA LYS A 231 -18.30 8.87 6.80
C LYS A 231 -19.19 7.77 7.42
N SER A 232 -19.34 6.63 6.77
CA SER A 232 -20.11 5.48 7.30
C SER A 232 -19.53 4.99 8.64
N VAL A 233 -18.20 4.90 8.73
CA VAL A 233 -17.49 4.55 9.96
C VAL A 233 -17.78 5.58 11.06
N LEU A 234 -17.73 6.88 10.77
CA LEU A 234 -18.05 7.94 11.73
C LEU A 234 -19.52 7.87 12.19
N GLN A 235 -20.45 7.61 11.27
CA GLN A 235 -21.87 7.48 11.56
C GLN A 235 -22.18 6.28 12.47
N SER A 236 -21.45 5.19 12.27
CA SER A 236 -21.60 3.95 13.02
C SER A 236 -20.77 3.92 14.31
N SER A 237 -19.87 4.89 14.50
CA SER A 237 -19.07 5.01 15.72
C SER A 237 -19.94 5.57 16.84
N PRO A 238 -19.84 5.02 18.06
CA PRO A 238 -20.58 5.54 19.21
C PRO A 238 -20.21 7.02 19.40
N ARG A 239 -21.23 7.88 19.43
CA ARG A 239 -21.02 9.30 19.72
C ARG A 239 -20.45 9.38 21.13
N SER A 240 -19.32 10.08 21.30
CA SER A 240 -18.67 10.30 22.61
C SER A 240 -19.51 11.25 23.49
N ARG A 241 -20.76 10.87 23.78
CA ARG A 241 -21.56 11.49 24.85
C ARG A 241 -21.24 10.87 26.21
N ASP A 242 -20.60 9.70 26.23
CA ASP A 242 -20.41 8.87 27.43
C ASP A 242 -18.93 8.64 27.81
N GLU A 243 -17.94 9.31 27.20
CA GLU A 243 -16.63 9.36 27.86
C GLU A 243 -16.83 10.17 29.15
N PRO A 244 -16.55 9.61 30.35
CA PRO A 244 -16.59 10.38 31.58
C PRO A 244 -15.71 11.59 31.36
N ASP A 245 -16.24 12.77 31.64
CA ASP A 245 -15.48 14.01 31.62
C ASP A 245 -14.46 13.94 32.77
N PHE A 246 -13.39 13.17 32.55
CA PHE A 246 -12.32 13.00 33.50
C PHE A 246 -11.66 14.36 33.57
N THR A 247 -12.06 15.13 34.59
CA THR A 247 -11.43 16.41 34.88
C THR A 247 -9.97 16.09 35.19
N LEU A 248 -9.10 16.30 34.20
CA LEU A 248 -7.68 16.04 34.32
C LEU A 248 -7.11 17.06 35.30
N VAL A 249 -7.05 16.70 36.58
CA VAL A 249 -6.40 17.53 37.58
C VAL A 249 -4.92 17.15 37.66
N PRO A 250 -3.98 18.09 37.42
CA PRO A 250 -2.56 17.85 37.60
C PRO A 250 -2.29 17.40 39.04
N SER A 251 -1.61 16.26 39.20
CA SER A 251 -1.20 15.75 40.51
C SER A 251 0.01 16.48 41.09
N SER A 252 0.71 17.27 40.27
CA SER A 252 1.95 17.96 40.61
C SER A 252 2.00 19.34 39.95
N LYS A 253 2.80 20.24 40.52
CA LYS A 253 3.07 21.55 39.93
C LYS A 253 3.78 21.37 38.58
N PRO A 254 3.35 22.07 37.50
CA PRO A 254 4.01 21.99 36.20
C PRO A 254 5.50 22.32 36.30
N GLN A 255 6.35 21.63 35.56
CA GLN A 255 7.79 21.89 35.50
C GLN A 255 8.33 21.99 34.06
N LYS A 256 9.34 22.83 33.86
CA LYS A 256 10.12 22.94 32.61
C LYS A 256 9.21 23.20 31.40
N LEU A 257 9.10 22.23 30.50
CA LEU A 257 8.32 22.30 29.26
C LEU A 257 6.82 22.54 29.54
N GLU A 258 6.32 22.01 30.66
CA GLU A 258 4.91 22.17 31.07
C GLU A 258 4.57 23.59 31.53
N CYS A 259 5.58 24.44 31.78
CA CYS A 259 5.40 25.84 32.17
C CYS A 259 5.41 26.79 30.97
N LEU A 260 5.66 26.28 29.75
CA LEU A 260 5.63 27.13 28.57
C LEU A 260 4.20 27.63 28.33
N PRO A 261 4.03 28.89 27.88
CA PRO A 261 2.76 29.37 27.36
C PRO A 261 2.26 28.47 26.23
N ARG A 262 0.93 28.35 26.13
CA ARG A 262 0.26 27.51 25.13
C ARG A 262 0.72 27.84 23.72
N GLU A 263 0.92 29.12 23.41
CA GLU A 263 1.34 29.59 22.09
C GLU A 263 2.71 29.04 21.68
N LEU A 264 3.63 28.90 22.66
CA LEU A 264 4.94 28.29 22.41
C LEU A 264 4.82 26.78 22.24
N LEU A 265 3.95 26.12 23.01
CA LEU A 265 3.68 24.70 22.84
C LEU A 265 3.03 24.40 21.49
N ASP A 266 2.07 25.21 21.05
CA ASP A 266 1.42 25.11 19.74
C ASP A 266 2.46 25.27 18.61
N THR A 267 3.36 26.25 18.73
CA THR A 267 4.47 26.44 17.80
C THR A 267 5.39 25.23 17.76
N ILE A 268 5.79 24.69 18.93
CA ILE A 268 6.59 23.46 19.01
C ILE A 268 5.86 22.30 18.34
N CYS A 269 4.58 22.07 18.66
CA CYS A 269 3.78 20.99 18.10
C CYS A 269 3.63 21.10 16.58
N SER A 270 3.55 22.31 16.02
CA SER A 270 3.50 22.54 14.57
C SER A 270 4.76 22.07 13.83
N HIS A 271 5.89 21.95 14.51
CA HIS A 271 7.15 21.43 13.96
C HIS A 271 7.42 19.97 14.28
N LEU A 272 6.54 19.32 15.07
CA LEU A 272 6.69 17.93 15.46
C LEU A 272 5.83 17.02 14.57
N PRO A 273 6.31 15.80 14.26
CA PRO A 273 5.46 14.76 13.70
C PRO A 273 4.29 14.45 14.64
N ILE A 274 3.11 14.16 14.08
CA ILE A 274 1.90 13.82 14.83
C ILE A 274 2.13 12.74 15.92
N PRO A 275 2.87 11.64 15.67
CA PRO A 275 3.17 10.67 16.72
C PRO A 275 3.91 11.26 17.93
N SER A 276 4.81 12.23 17.69
CA SER A 276 5.54 12.94 18.74
C SER A 276 4.62 13.89 19.52
N VAL A 277 3.66 14.54 18.86
CA VAL A 277 2.64 15.37 19.54
C VAL A 277 1.76 14.51 20.44
N ILE A 278 1.32 13.34 19.95
CA ILE A 278 0.54 12.37 20.76
C ILE A 278 1.36 11.87 21.94
N ALA A 279 2.65 11.56 21.73
CA ALA A 279 3.54 11.15 22.81
C ALA A 279 3.71 12.28 23.86
N LEU A 280 3.87 13.52 23.41
CA LEU A 280 4.00 14.69 24.27
C LEU A 280 2.75 14.88 25.14
N HIS A 281 1.55 14.82 24.54
CA HIS A 281 0.28 14.85 25.27
C HIS A 281 0.20 13.75 26.35
N ARG A 282 0.72 12.54 26.07
CA ARG A 282 0.67 11.41 27.00
C ARG A 282 1.73 11.46 28.11
N THR A 283 2.70 12.36 28.05
CA THR A 283 3.80 12.40 29.03
C THR A 283 3.40 12.95 30.39
N SER A 284 2.43 13.88 30.46
CA SER A 284 1.93 14.40 31.73
C SER A 284 0.53 15.00 31.62
N LYS A 285 -0.16 15.08 32.77
CA LYS A 285 -1.49 15.72 32.83
C LYS A 285 -1.44 17.21 32.49
N ALA A 286 -0.37 17.90 32.84
CA ALA A 286 -0.20 19.33 32.54
C ALA A 286 -0.04 19.58 31.04
N LEU A 287 0.69 18.71 30.33
CA LEU A 287 0.79 18.76 28.87
C LEU A 287 -0.50 18.29 28.20
N ALA A 288 -1.18 17.29 28.75
CA ALA A 288 -2.46 16.83 28.22
C ALA A 288 -3.53 17.94 28.22
N LEU A 289 -3.53 18.82 29.23
CA LEU A 289 -4.41 19.99 29.31
C LEU A 289 -4.03 21.10 28.31
N GLN A 290 -2.74 21.24 27.98
CA GLN A 290 -2.25 22.32 27.12
C GLN A 290 -2.21 21.94 25.64
N ILE A 291 -2.07 20.64 25.34
CA ILE A 291 -2.01 20.09 23.98
C ILE A 291 -3.26 19.23 23.77
N PRO A 292 -4.41 19.84 23.41
CA PRO A 292 -5.65 19.09 23.25
C PRO A 292 -5.57 18.16 22.03
N LEU A 293 -5.84 16.86 22.24
CA LEU A 293 -6.08 15.90 21.17
C LEU A 293 -7.59 15.77 20.92
N ASP A 294 -8.21 16.91 20.59
CA ASP A 294 -9.64 17.03 20.34
C ASP A 294 -10.04 16.45 18.97
N SER A 295 -11.33 16.46 18.65
CA SER A 295 -11.84 15.99 17.36
C SER A 295 -11.21 16.71 16.17
N ALA A 296 -10.88 18.00 16.30
CA ALA A 296 -10.25 18.78 15.24
C ALA A 296 -8.80 18.30 14.98
N PHE A 297 -8.03 17.98 16.03
CA PHE A 297 -6.71 17.37 15.90
C PHE A 297 -6.77 16.07 15.10
N TRP A 298 -7.64 15.12 15.50
CA TRP A 298 -7.74 13.82 14.83
C TRP A 298 -8.23 13.96 13.39
N ARG A 299 -9.24 14.80 13.16
CA ARG A 299 -9.76 15.09 11.81
C ARG A 299 -8.68 15.67 10.91
N ASN A 300 -8.02 16.74 11.33
CA ASN A 300 -7.04 17.44 10.50
C ASN A 300 -5.86 16.52 10.18
N SER A 301 -5.35 15.81 11.20
CA SER A 301 -4.21 14.89 11.04
C SER A 301 -4.55 13.66 10.18
N LEU A 302 -5.82 13.25 10.13
CA LEU A 302 -6.27 12.20 9.23
C LEU A 302 -6.45 12.71 7.80
N GLY A 303 -6.99 13.92 7.63
CA GLY A 303 -7.27 14.52 6.32
C GLY A 303 -6.01 14.89 5.53
N ASP A 304 -4.93 15.29 6.20
CA ASP A 304 -3.65 15.57 5.55
C ASP A 304 -2.72 14.35 5.46
N GLY A 305 -3.17 13.18 5.92
CA GLY A 305 -2.40 11.94 5.93
C GLY A 305 -1.24 11.91 6.94
N SER A 306 -1.04 12.94 7.77
CA SER A 306 0.07 13.01 8.73
C SER A 306 -0.06 11.98 9.86
N LEU A 307 -1.29 11.57 10.20
CA LEU A 307 -1.58 10.54 11.17
C LEU A 307 -1.48 9.13 10.57
N HIS A 308 -2.13 8.92 9.42
CA HIS A 308 -2.18 7.64 8.71
C HIS A 308 -1.74 7.86 7.26
N PRO A 309 -0.44 7.67 6.97
CA PRO A 309 0.14 8.00 5.67
C PRO A 309 -0.43 7.19 4.51
N HIS A 310 -1.08 6.04 4.76
CA HIS A 310 -1.82 5.25 3.77
C HIS A 310 -3.20 5.83 3.42
N ILE A 311 -3.58 6.94 4.07
CA ILE A 311 -4.84 7.68 3.90
C ILE A 311 -4.47 9.13 3.55
N TRP A 312 -3.82 9.31 2.39
CA TRP A 312 -3.32 10.64 1.96
C TRP A 312 -4.34 11.45 1.14
N ASP A 313 -5.48 10.87 0.83
CA ASP A 313 -6.46 11.38 -0.13
C ASP A 313 -7.82 11.67 0.49
N LEU A 314 -7.90 11.74 1.82
CA LEU A 314 -9.15 11.94 2.54
C LEU A 314 -9.58 13.41 2.53
N ASP A 315 -10.65 13.71 1.80
CA ASP A 315 -11.29 15.02 1.88
C ASP A 315 -12.24 15.11 3.09
N THR A 316 -11.68 15.55 4.23
CA THR A 316 -12.44 15.74 5.46
C THR A 316 -13.52 16.81 5.34
N ARG A 317 -13.36 17.81 4.45
CA ARG A 317 -14.37 18.86 4.23
C ARG A 317 -15.59 18.28 3.51
N CYS A 318 -15.35 17.42 2.51
CA CYS A 318 -16.42 16.71 1.83
C CYS A 318 -17.22 15.82 2.79
N ILE A 319 -16.52 15.08 3.67
CA ILE A 319 -17.18 14.24 4.69
C ILE A 319 -18.13 15.07 5.55
N GLU A 320 -17.66 16.22 6.04
CA GLU A 320 -18.41 17.11 6.93
C GLU A 320 -19.67 17.69 6.30
N GLN A 321 -19.60 18.11 5.03
CA GLN A 321 -20.76 18.66 4.31
C GLN A 321 -21.93 17.67 4.25
N HIS A 322 -21.63 16.37 4.29
CA HIS A 322 -22.61 15.31 4.15
C HIS A 322 -22.96 14.63 5.48
N LEU A 323 -22.31 15.00 6.60
CA LEU A 323 -22.70 14.52 7.91
C LEU A 323 -23.99 15.23 8.35
N PRO A 324 -24.98 14.50 8.88
CA PRO A 324 -26.19 15.13 9.40
C PRO A 324 -25.80 16.11 10.52
N GLN A 325 -26.27 17.36 10.42
CA GLN A 325 -26.01 18.36 11.45
C GLN A 325 -26.56 17.81 12.78
N PRO A 326 -25.73 17.75 13.84
CA PRO A 326 -26.24 17.40 15.15
C PRO A 326 -27.31 18.43 15.56
N ASN A 327 -28.40 17.96 16.19
CA ASN A 327 -29.49 18.80 16.72
C ASN A 327 -29.04 19.75 17.86
N ILE A 328 -27.76 20.08 17.98
CA ILE A 328 -27.16 20.87 19.06
C ILE A 328 -26.39 22.02 18.43
N ALA A 329 -26.70 23.25 18.86
CA ALA A 329 -25.95 24.45 18.54
C ALA A 329 -25.35 25.05 19.83
N PRO A 330 -24.32 25.91 19.77
CA PRO A 330 -23.23 25.95 18.79
C PRO A 330 -21.86 26.15 19.48
N LEU A 331 -20.81 25.46 19.01
CA LEU A 331 -19.43 25.96 19.06
C LEU A 331 -18.56 25.15 18.08
N ASP A 332 -18.88 23.87 17.86
CA ASP A 332 -18.31 23.07 16.78
C ASP A 332 -19.26 21.92 16.36
N PRO A 333 -19.86 21.96 15.15
CA PRO A 333 -20.70 20.87 14.60
C PRO A 333 -19.98 19.52 14.50
N THR A 334 -18.65 19.51 14.55
CA THR A 334 -17.80 18.32 14.35
C THR A 334 -17.40 17.67 15.67
N ALA A 335 -17.55 18.37 16.80
CA ALA A 335 -17.28 17.85 18.14
C ALA A 335 -18.21 16.68 18.54
N SER A 336 -19.34 16.50 17.85
CA SER A 336 -20.25 15.38 18.09
C SER A 336 -19.78 14.05 17.50
N TRP A 337 -18.76 14.05 16.65
CA TRP A 337 -18.25 12.87 15.96
C TRP A 337 -16.91 12.43 16.53
N ASP A 338 -16.78 11.12 16.78
CA ASP A 338 -15.59 10.53 17.41
C ASP A 338 -14.51 10.21 16.36
N TRP A 339 -13.86 11.28 15.88
CA TRP A 339 -12.73 11.19 14.95
C TRP A 339 -11.55 10.40 15.52
N LYS A 340 -11.38 10.35 16.85
CA LYS A 340 -10.32 9.59 17.52
C LYS A 340 -10.55 8.08 17.37
N SER A 341 -11.76 7.61 17.61
CA SER A 341 -12.14 6.21 17.44
C SER A 341 -12.04 5.80 15.97
N THR A 342 -12.55 6.62 15.05
CA THR A 342 -12.40 6.39 13.61
C THR A 342 -10.95 6.33 13.18
N ALA A 343 -10.11 7.27 13.61
CA ALA A 343 -8.69 7.25 13.28
C ALA A 343 -8.01 5.97 13.80
N LYS A 344 -8.23 5.58 15.06
CA LYS A 344 -7.69 4.33 15.61
C LYS A 344 -8.09 3.10 14.79
N LEU A 345 -9.34 3.07 14.32
CA LEU A 345 -9.84 1.97 13.50
C LEU A 345 -9.15 1.94 12.12
N LEU A 346 -9.02 3.11 11.48
CA LEU A 346 -8.39 3.26 10.17
C LEU A 346 -6.85 3.15 10.19
N ALA A 347 -6.24 3.17 11.38
CA ALA A 347 -4.82 2.89 11.56
C ALA A 347 -4.44 1.48 11.09
N MET A 348 -5.42 0.56 11.05
CA MET A 348 -5.22 -0.80 10.59
C MET A 348 -4.86 -0.81 9.09
N LYS A 349 -3.70 -1.40 8.77
CA LYS A 349 -3.24 -1.59 7.38
C LYS A 349 -3.58 -2.99 6.84
N ARG A 350 -3.97 -3.90 7.73
CA ARG A 350 -4.45 -5.24 7.41
C ARG A 350 -5.85 -5.40 7.99
N PHE A 351 -6.83 -5.60 7.12
CA PHE A 351 -8.22 -5.81 7.51
C PHE A 351 -8.47 -7.31 7.72
N PRO A 352 -8.76 -7.76 8.95
CA PRO A 352 -8.95 -9.18 9.23
C PRO A 352 -10.23 -9.72 8.57
N ILE A 353 -10.21 -10.98 8.13
CA ILE A 353 -11.37 -11.64 7.53
C ILE A 353 -12.39 -12.06 8.59
N SER A 354 -11.93 -12.37 9.80
CA SER A 354 -12.78 -12.80 10.91
C SER A 354 -12.52 -11.97 12.16
N GLY A 355 -13.58 -11.72 12.94
CA GLY A 355 -13.49 -10.84 14.12
C GLY A 355 -13.20 -9.38 13.78
N CYS A 356 -13.48 -8.97 12.55
CA CYS A 356 -13.39 -7.57 12.13
C CYS A 356 -14.46 -6.74 12.85
N ASP A 357 -14.16 -5.47 13.10
CA ASP A 357 -15.16 -4.51 13.56
C ASP A 357 -16.24 -4.36 12.48
N ASP A 358 -17.52 -4.43 12.84
CA ASP A 358 -18.65 -4.38 11.89
C ASP A 358 -18.63 -3.10 11.02
N ARG A 359 -17.98 -2.03 11.50
CA ARG A 359 -17.79 -0.77 10.74
C ARG A 359 -16.84 -0.92 9.55
N LEU A 360 -16.08 -2.01 9.48
CA LEU A 360 -15.09 -2.31 8.44
C LEU A 360 -15.56 -3.37 7.44
N VAL A 361 -16.84 -3.75 7.45
CA VAL A 361 -17.38 -4.77 6.53
C VAL A 361 -17.33 -4.28 5.07
N ASP A 362 -17.61 -3.00 4.85
CA ASP A 362 -17.70 -2.39 3.50
C ASP A 362 -16.49 -1.53 3.16
N VAL A 363 -15.27 -2.02 3.47
CA VAL A 363 -14.03 -1.30 3.10
C VAL A 363 -13.95 -1.22 1.55
N PRO A 364 -13.79 -0.02 0.96
CA PRO A 364 -13.66 0.13 -0.48
C PRO A 364 -12.49 -0.68 -1.02
N ASN A 365 -12.71 -1.39 -2.12
CA ASN A 365 -11.72 -2.30 -2.69
C ASN A 365 -10.38 -1.62 -3.03
N GLY A 366 -10.42 -0.41 -3.59
CA GLY A 366 -9.20 0.37 -3.89
C GLY A 366 -8.43 0.73 -2.62
N PHE A 367 -9.14 1.18 -1.57
CA PHE A 367 -8.52 1.48 -0.27
C PHE A 367 -7.92 0.23 0.38
N TRP A 368 -8.63 -0.90 0.31
CA TRP A 368 -8.12 -2.18 0.79
C TRP A 368 -6.84 -2.60 0.05
N ASN A 369 -6.84 -2.52 -1.29
CA ASN A 369 -5.70 -2.89 -2.12
C ASN A 369 -4.48 -2.01 -1.84
N ARG A 370 -4.69 -0.71 -1.63
CA ARG A 370 -3.67 0.25 -1.18
C ARG A 370 -3.04 -0.16 0.14
N CYS A 371 -3.84 -0.43 1.15
CA CYS A 371 -3.38 -0.84 2.48
C CYS A 371 -2.56 -2.15 2.42
N ARG A 372 -2.99 -3.09 1.59
CA ARG A 372 -2.27 -4.35 1.33
C ARG A 372 -0.89 -4.12 0.73
N ILE A 373 -0.79 -3.33 -0.35
CA ILE A 373 0.49 -2.97 -0.98
C ILE A 373 1.38 -2.24 0.03
N TRP A 374 0.81 -1.27 0.76
CA TRP A 374 1.53 -0.53 1.81
C TRP A 374 2.15 -1.47 2.84
N SER A 375 1.35 -2.39 3.40
CA SER A 375 1.82 -3.34 4.42
C SER A 375 2.94 -4.25 3.88
N THR A 376 2.89 -4.61 2.60
CA THR A 376 3.89 -5.48 1.99
C THR A 376 5.25 -4.81 1.90
N ILE A 377 5.30 -3.56 1.47
CA ILE A 377 6.55 -2.80 1.40
C ILE A 377 7.08 -2.48 2.80
N GLU A 378 6.21 -2.11 3.73
CA GLU A 378 6.60 -1.80 5.11
C GLU A 378 7.23 -3.00 5.82
N GLU A 379 6.68 -4.20 5.64
CA GLU A 379 7.24 -5.44 6.18
C GLU A 379 8.60 -5.76 5.57
N ALA A 380 8.76 -5.61 4.26
CA ALA A 380 10.02 -5.86 3.58
C ALA A 380 11.13 -4.90 4.05
N LEU A 381 10.79 -3.63 4.26
CA LEU A 381 11.72 -2.64 4.83
C LEU A 381 12.15 -3.02 6.25
N GLN A 382 11.21 -3.44 7.10
CA GLN A 382 11.53 -3.87 8.47
C GLN A 382 12.42 -5.12 8.50
N GLN A 383 12.22 -6.06 7.59
CA GLN A 383 13.05 -7.26 7.49
C GLN A 383 14.49 -6.92 7.08
N GLN A 384 14.70 -5.99 6.14
CA GLN A 384 16.04 -5.53 5.76
C GLN A 384 16.80 -4.79 6.86
N GLU A 385 16.12 -4.24 7.87
CA GLU A 385 16.78 -3.59 9.01
C GLU A 385 17.19 -4.57 10.12
N LEU A 386 16.58 -5.75 10.14
CA LEU A 386 16.83 -6.78 11.15
C LEU A 386 17.88 -7.81 10.73
N GLY A 387 18.16 -7.92 9.42
CA GLY A 387 19.25 -8.72 8.86
C GLY A 387 20.50 -7.89 8.63
#